data_AF-A0A552FSY6-F1
#
_entry.id   AF-A0A552FSY6-F1
#
_cell.length_a   1.000
_cell.length_b   1.000
_cell.length_c   1.000
_cell.angle_alpha   90.00
_cell.angle_beta   90.00
_cell.angle_gamma   90.00
#
_symmetry.space_group_name_H-M   'P 1'
#
loop_
_entity.id
_entity.type
_entity.pdbx_description
1 polymer ?
#
loop_
_entity_poly.entity_id
_entity_poly.type
_entity_poly.pdbx_seq_one_letter_code
_entity_poly.pdbx_strand_id
1 'polypeptide(L)'
;MAKKSKAFSELLRLQKMSQGSQKLLKSFEKKLREKSLPFKEIVVSPSGEVKMSEVLEDFVEPYRESPETKESMRRLLTLGTIAWNLALSPESKRQGMIDRVFNKDLLNGDEKLKAEIQGLIEELIARKNRYFSENRRMIVDFELKELGNDYHISVASTLSPEFSESEFDFKVGDSVIVKQGVLDPDFGTDIGGWQGRIVTIERQSNLIGIVTIERQSNHIGIEWDSITLKNIPSSVIDQCEVENLDWTQMCLSSTDVELTQPRDTEEDVAAIIEQIESNIVGAI
;
A
#
# COMPACT_ATOMS: atom_id res chain seq x y z
N MET A 1 -44.01 31.94 -26.95
CA MET A 1 -43.15 30.92 -26.33
C MET A 1 -41.97 30.64 -27.26
N ALA A 2 -40.77 31.09 -26.91
CA ALA A 2 -39.58 30.91 -27.74
C ALA A 2 -39.09 29.46 -27.67
N LYS A 3 -39.03 28.76 -28.82
CA LYS A 3 -38.42 27.43 -28.93
C LYS A 3 -36.93 27.55 -28.60
N LYS A 4 -36.48 26.90 -27.53
CA LYS A 4 -35.05 26.80 -27.18
C LYS A 4 -34.30 26.09 -28.31
N SER A 5 -33.20 26.67 -28.78
CA SER A 5 -32.42 26.13 -29.90
C SER A 5 -31.71 24.83 -29.51
N LYS A 6 -31.44 23.96 -30.50
CA LYS A 6 -30.74 22.67 -30.31
C LYS A 6 -29.40 22.84 -29.57
N ALA A 7 -28.65 23.90 -29.90
CA ALA A 7 -27.39 24.23 -29.25
C ALA A 7 -27.52 24.59 -27.76
N PHE A 8 -28.62 25.25 -27.36
CA PHE A 8 -28.88 25.59 -25.95
C PHE A 8 -29.25 24.34 -25.12
N SER A 9 -30.01 23.42 -25.71
CA SER A 9 -30.31 22.12 -25.09
C SER A 9 -29.06 21.24 -24.94
N GLU A 10 -28.13 21.32 -25.89
CA GLU A 10 -26.85 20.61 -25.86
C GLU A 10 -25.88 21.18 -24.82
N LEU A 11 -25.79 22.52 -24.71
CA LEU A 11 -25.07 23.19 -23.62
C LEU A 11 -25.61 22.83 -22.24
N LEU A 12 -26.94 22.82 -22.05
CA LEU A 12 -27.57 22.37 -20.81
C LEU A 12 -27.30 20.89 -20.51
N ARG A 13 -27.18 20.04 -21.54
CA ARG A 13 -26.82 18.63 -21.39
C ARG A 13 -25.37 18.50 -20.90
N LEU A 14 -24.44 19.20 -21.54
CA LEU A 14 -23.02 19.22 -21.16
C LEU A 14 -22.82 19.77 -19.74
N GLN A 15 -23.55 20.84 -19.37
CA GLN A 15 -23.52 21.42 -18.03
C GLN A 15 -24.10 20.48 -16.96
N LYS A 16 -25.18 19.75 -17.28
CA LYS A 16 -25.74 18.74 -16.36
C LYS A 16 -24.83 17.52 -16.22
N MET A 17 -24.16 17.09 -17.29
CA MET A 17 -23.18 16.00 -17.25
C MET A 17 -21.94 16.38 -16.43
N SER A 18 -21.44 17.61 -16.56
CA SER A 18 -20.30 18.10 -15.76
C SER A 18 -20.67 18.27 -14.28
N GLN A 19 -21.86 18.79 -13.96
CA GLN A 19 -22.36 18.87 -12.58
C GLN A 19 -22.62 17.48 -11.97
N GLY A 20 -23.16 16.54 -12.76
CA GLY A 20 -23.35 15.15 -12.36
C GLY A 20 -22.01 14.49 -12.01
N SER A 21 -21.03 14.58 -12.90
CA SER A 21 -19.68 14.03 -12.68
C SER A 21 -19.01 14.63 -11.44
N GLN A 22 -19.10 15.95 -11.20
CA GLN A 22 -18.57 16.57 -9.99
C GLN A 22 -19.22 16.05 -8.70
N LYS A 23 -20.54 15.81 -8.71
CA LYS A 23 -21.24 15.24 -7.55
C LYS A 23 -20.80 13.79 -7.29
N LEU A 24 -20.61 13.01 -8.35
CA LEU A 24 -20.14 11.63 -8.25
C LEU A 24 -18.71 11.58 -7.68
N LEU A 25 -17.81 12.43 -8.18
CA LEU A 25 -16.43 12.55 -7.68
C LEU A 25 -16.40 12.93 -6.19
N LYS A 26 -17.18 13.92 -5.75
CA LYS A 26 -17.28 14.27 -4.31
C LYS A 26 -17.77 13.12 -3.45
N SER A 27 -18.75 12.36 -3.95
CA SER A 27 -19.26 11.19 -3.22
C SER A 27 -18.22 10.08 -3.11
N PHE A 28 -17.41 9.90 -4.16
CA PHE A 28 -16.32 8.93 -4.17
C PHE A 28 -15.18 9.35 -3.24
N GLU A 29 -14.78 10.63 -3.28
CA GLU A 29 -13.80 11.21 -2.37
C GLU A 29 -14.18 10.99 -0.89
N LYS A 30 -15.45 11.25 -0.53
CA LYS A 30 -15.94 11.02 0.85
C LYS A 30 -15.76 9.56 1.27
N LYS A 31 -16.11 8.62 0.40
CA LYS A 31 -15.92 7.18 0.67
C LYS A 31 -14.46 6.80 0.86
N LEU A 32 -13.55 7.39 0.07
CA LEU A 32 -12.10 7.13 0.24
C LEU A 32 -11.59 7.64 1.58
N ARG A 33 -12.06 8.80 2.04
CA ARG A 33 -11.71 9.34 3.38
C ARG A 33 -12.23 8.46 4.51
N GLU A 34 -13.37 7.81 4.33
CA GLU A 34 -13.95 6.86 5.30
C GLU A 34 -13.18 5.53 5.36
N LYS A 35 -12.40 5.18 4.32
CA LYS A 35 -11.66 3.91 4.24
C LYS A 35 -10.35 3.87 5.05
N SER A 36 -10.00 4.92 5.80
CA SER A 36 -8.76 4.99 6.62
C SER A 36 -7.50 4.53 5.88
N LEU A 37 -7.37 4.92 4.61
CA LEU A 37 -6.21 4.59 3.78
C LEU A 37 -5.02 5.50 4.14
N PRO A 38 -3.76 5.01 4.00
CA PRO A 38 -2.56 5.74 4.37
C PRO A 38 -2.15 6.80 3.33
N PHE A 39 -3.08 7.63 2.84
CA PHE A 39 -2.74 8.76 1.97
C PHE A 39 -2.58 10.06 2.78
N LYS A 40 -1.57 10.87 2.43
CA LYS A 40 -1.32 12.17 3.07
C LYS A 40 -2.38 13.22 2.68
N GLU A 41 -2.76 13.23 1.40
CA GLU A 41 -3.71 14.18 0.84
C GLU A 41 -4.42 13.59 -0.38
N ILE A 42 -5.69 13.97 -0.60
CA ILE A 42 -6.42 13.67 -1.84
C ILE A 42 -6.49 14.94 -2.69
N VAL A 43 -5.97 14.87 -3.91
CA VAL A 43 -6.08 15.94 -4.91
C VAL A 43 -7.03 15.50 -6.02
N VAL A 44 -8.03 16.32 -6.32
CA VAL A 44 -9.04 16.01 -7.35
C VAL A 44 -8.64 16.65 -8.68
N SER A 45 -8.40 15.82 -9.69
CA SER A 45 -8.07 16.23 -11.06
C SER A 45 -6.97 17.31 -11.13
N PRO A 46 -5.75 17.04 -10.61
CA PRO A 46 -4.65 18.00 -10.67
C PRO A 46 -4.37 18.40 -12.12
N SER A 47 -4.20 19.70 -12.36
CA SER A 47 -3.92 20.24 -13.69
C SER A 47 -2.55 19.75 -14.17
N GLY A 48 -2.47 19.33 -15.44
CA GLY A 48 -1.24 18.84 -16.06
C GLY A 48 -1.04 17.32 -15.93
N GLU A 49 -1.84 16.64 -15.11
CA GLU A 49 -1.79 15.19 -14.94
C GLU A 49 -2.76 14.47 -15.85
N VAL A 50 -2.37 13.28 -16.31
CA VAL A 50 -3.27 12.39 -17.07
C VAL A 50 -4.41 11.90 -16.19
N LYS A 51 -5.61 11.82 -16.76
CA LYS A 51 -6.80 11.40 -16.03
C LYS A 51 -6.90 9.88 -16.02
N MET A 52 -6.69 9.29 -14.84
CA MET A 52 -6.61 7.83 -14.71
C MET A 52 -7.89 7.06 -15.05
N SER A 53 -9.07 7.71 -15.02
CA SER A 53 -10.29 7.06 -15.49
C SER A 53 -10.27 6.80 -16.99
N GLU A 54 -9.74 7.75 -17.77
CA GLU A 54 -9.62 7.62 -19.24
C GLU A 54 -8.53 6.60 -19.57
N VAL A 55 -7.40 6.64 -18.84
CA VAL A 55 -6.33 5.65 -18.99
C VAL A 55 -6.82 4.23 -18.70
N LEU A 56 -7.56 4.02 -17.61
CA LEU A 56 -8.10 2.70 -17.27
C LEU A 56 -9.13 2.24 -18.32
N GLU A 57 -9.93 3.16 -18.85
CA GLU A 57 -10.92 2.87 -19.88
C GLU A 57 -10.25 2.45 -21.21
N ASP A 58 -9.27 3.21 -21.70
CA ASP A 58 -8.47 2.90 -22.89
C ASP A 58 -7.66 1.60 -22.73
N PHE A 59 -7.23 1.34 -21.50
CA PHE A 59 -6.46 0.15 -21.17
C PHE A 59 -7.29 -1.12 -21.37
N VAL A 60 -8.54 -1.13 -20.89
CA VAL A 60 -9.42 -2.31 -20.94
C VAL A 60 -10.30 -2.38 -22.19
N GLU A 61 -10.40 -1.32 -22.99
CA GLU A 61 -11.29 -1.22 -24.17
C GLU A 61 -11.27 -2.45 -25.10
N PRO A 62 -10.11 -3.04 -25.47
CA PRO A 62 -10.10 -4.17 -26.39
C PRO A 62 -10.70 -5.46 -25.85
N TYR A 63 -10.95 -5.51 -24.53
CA TYR A 63 -11.43 -6.69 -23.81
C TYR A 63 -12.91 -6.56 -23.43
N ARG A 64 -13.59 -5.50 -23.89
CA ARG A 64 -15.03 -5.32 -23.64
C ARG A 64 -15.84 -6.40 -24.33
N GLU A 65 -16.81 -6.95 -23.59
CA GLU A 65 -17.75 -7.94 -24.11
C GLU A 65 -18.91 -7.27 -24.86
N SER A 66 -19.51 -8.00 -25.81
CA SER A 66 -20.74 -7.59 -26.48
C SER A 66 -21.79 -8.72 -26.36
N PRO A 67 -22.96 -8.48 -25.71
CA PRO A 67 -23.41 -7.21 -25.13
C PRO A 67 -22.70 -6.87 -23.81
N GLU A 68 -22.34 -5.59 -23.63
CA GLU A 68 -21.73 -5.11 -22.38
C GLU A 68 -22.77 -5.03 -21.26
N THR A 69 -22.42 -5.57 -20.09
CA THR A 69 -23.24 -5.46 -18.87
C THR A 69 -22.45 -4.73 -17.79
N LYS A 70 -23.14 -4.14 -16.80
CA LYS A 70 -22.48 -3.53 -15.65
C LYS A 70 -21.58 -4.51 -14.90
N GLU A 71 -22.01 -5.76 -14.82
CA GLU A 71 -21.26 -6.80 -14.11
C GLU A 71 -20.00 -7.19 -14.88
N SER A 72 -20.11 -7.45 -16.19
CA SER A 72 -18.93 -7.74 -17.02
C SER A 72 -17.96 -6.56 -17.08
N MET A 73 -18.46 -5.33 -17.22
CA MET A 73 -17.62 -4.13 -17.18
C MET A 73 -16.94 -3.93 -15.82
N ARG A 74 -17.65 -4.15 -14.71
CA ARG A 74 -17.05 -4.10 -13.37
C ARG A 74 -15.97 -5.16 -13.19
N ARG A 75 -16.22 -6.41 -13.62
CA ARG A 75 -15.24 -7.49 -13.54
C ARG A 75 -13.99 -7.17 -14.36
N LEU A 76 -14.17 -6.65 -15.58
CA LEU A 76 -13.07 -6.24 -16.45
C LEU A 76 -12.24 -5.11 -15.83
N LEU A 77 -12.88 -4.09 -15.27
CA LEU A 77 -12.18 -3.00 -14.56
C LEU A 77 -11.42 -3.50 -13.33
N THR A 78 -11.98 -4.47 -12.59
CA THR A 78 -11.29 -5.12 -11.47
C THR A 78 -10.03 -5.85 -11.94
N LEU A 79 -10.14 -6.70 -12.97
CA LEU A 79 -8.99 -7.43 -13.53
C LEU A 79 -7.96 -6.47 -14.14
N GLY A 80 -8.42 -5.43 -14.83
CA GLY A 80 -7.57 -4.37 -15.36
C GLY A 80 -6.79 -3.65 -14.25
N THR A 81 -7.44 -3.32 -13.14
CA THR A 81 -6.80 -2.70 -11.97
C THR A 81 -5.72 -3.62 -11.37
N ILE A 82 -6.02 -4.91 -11.23
CA ILE A 82 -5.07 -5.90 -10.72
C ILE A 82 -3.86 -6.02 -11.64
N ALA A 83 -4.09 -6.23 -12.95
CA ALA A 83 -3.04 -6.35 -13.94
C ALA A 83 -2.18 -5.07 -14.04
N TRP A 84 -2.81 -3.89 -13.98
CA TRP A 84 -2.13 -2.60 -13.97
C TRP A 84 -1.13 -2.48 -12.82
N ASN A 85 -1.57 -2.78 -11.59
CA ASN A 85 -0.73 -2.70 -10.41
C ASN A 85 0.35 -3.81 -10.40
N LEU A 86 0.03 -5.02 -10.85
CA LEU A 86 1.01 -6.12 -11.00
C LEU A 86 2.13 -5.78 -11.99
N ALA A 87 1.83 -5.04 -13.05
CA ALA A 87 2.82 -4.62 -14.04
C ALA A 87 3.86 -3.64 -13.45
N LEU A 88 3.53 -2.94 -12.36
CA LEU A 88 4.45 -2.08 -11.62
C LEU A 88 5.33 -2.85 -10.62
N SER A 89 4.95 -4.09 -10.27
CA SER A 89 5.69 -4.94 -9.34
C SER A 89 6.82 -5.72 -10.04
N PRO A 90 7.88 -6.09 -9.30
CA PRO A 90 8.91 -7.03 -9.77
C PRO A 90 8.31 -8.37 -10.18
N GLU A 91 8.80 -8.96 -11.27
CA GLU A 91 8.27 -10.21 -11.84
C GLU A 91 8.27 -11.37 -10.84
N SER A 92 9.32 -11.46 -10.03
CA SER A 92 9.48 -12.49 -8.98
C SER A 92 8.38 -12.46 -7.91
N LYS A 93 7.67 -11.33 -7.75
CA LYS A 93 6.59 -11.18 -6.78
C LYS A 93 5.21 -11.37 -7.38
N ARG A 94 5.06 -11.32 -8.71
CA ARG A 94 3.74 -11.31 -9.37
C ARG A 94 2.93 -12.58 -9.12
N GLN A 95 3.56 -13.76 -9.14
CA GLN A 95 2.82 -15.01 -8.94
C GLN A 95 2.23 -15.11 -7.53
N GLY A 96 3.02 -14.86 -6.49
CA GLY A 96 2.52 -14.90 -5.11
C GLY A 96 1.44 -13.84 -4.83
N MET A 97 1.43 -12.76 -5.60
CA MET A 97 0.38 -11.75 -5.59
C MET A 97 -0.91 -12.29 -6.26
N ILE A 98 -0.80 -12.89 -7.46
CA ILE A 98 -1.92 -13.54 -8.17
C ILE A 98 -2.57 -14.64 -7.33
N ASP A 99 -1.77 -15.49 -6.68
CA ASP A 99 -2.26 -16.59 -5.86
C ASP A 99 -3.14 -16.08 -4.70
N ARG A 100 -2.79 -14.94 -4.09
CA ARG A 100 -3.60 -14.32 -3.03
C ARG A 100 -4.96 -13.84 -3.53
N VAL A 101 -5.02 -13.32 -4.76
CA VAL A 101 -6.27 -12.86 -5.39
C VAL A 101 -7.22 -14.03 -5.56
N PHE A 102 -6.70 -15.16 -6.05
CA PHE A 102 -7.50 -16.37 -6.22
C PHE A 102 -7.91 -17.01 -4.90
N ASN A 103 -7.05 -16.96 -3.87
CA ASN A 103 -7.31 -17.58 -2.57
C ASN A 103 -8.28 -16.79 -1.69
N LYS A 104 -8.39 -15.46 -1.85
CA LYS A 104 -9.22 -14.62 -0.96
C LYS A 104 -10.62 -14.31 -1.48
N ASP A 105 -10.81 -14.10 -2.80
CA ASP A 105 -12.00 -13.35 -3.22
C ASP A 105 -12.75 -13.81 -4.47
N LEU A 106 -12.20 -14.66 -5.34
CA LEU A 106 -12.79 -14.79 -6.69
C LEU A 106 -13.24 -16.19 -7.06
N LEU A 107 -12.51 -17.26 -6.73
CA LEU A 107 -12.75 -18.58 -7.33
C LEU A 107 -12.31 -19.73 -6.44
N ASN A 108 -13.18 -20.13 -5.51
CA ASN A 108 -13.00 -21.40 -4.82
C ASN A 108 -13.33 -22.57 -5.78
N GLY A 109 -12.29 -23.20 -6.33
CA GLY A 109 -12.34 -24.58 -6.82
C GLY A 109 -12.43 -24.83 -8.33
N ASP A 110 -12.51 -23.81 -9.20
CA ASP A 110 -12.46 -24.00 -10.65
C ASP A 110 -11.08 -23.64 -11.23
N GLU A 111 -10.24 -24.66 -11.38
CA GLU A 111 -8.87 -24.52 -11.86
C GLU A 111 -8.80 -24.04 -13.32
N LYS A 112 -9.81 -24.36 -14.13
CA LYS A 112 -9.86 -23.92 -15.53
C LYS A 112 -10.15 -22.42 -15.60
N LEU A 113 -11.12 -21.95 -14.81
CA LEU A 113 -11.47 -20.55 -14.76
C LEU A 113 -10.33 -19.69 -14.18
N LYS A 114 -9.56 -20.21 -13.20
CA LYS A 114 -8.34 -19.55 -12.73
C LYS A 114 -7.31 -19.39 -13.85
N ALA A 115 -7.06 -20.44 -14.63
CA ALA A 115 -6.12 -20.39 -15.75
C ALA A 115 -6.56 -19.38 -16.82
N GLU A 116 -7.87 -19.31 -17.12
CA GLU A 116 -8.42 -18.32 -18.05
C GLU A 116 -8.22 -16.88 -17.53
N ILE A 117 -8.51 -16.62 -16.25
CA ILE A 117 -8.29 -15.30 -15.64
C ILE A 117 -6.79 -14.95 -15.59
N GLN A 118 -5.93 -15.91 -15.25
CA GLN A 118 -4.49 -15.69 -15.22
C GLN A 118 -3.96 -15.30 -16.60
N GLY A 119 -4.39 -15.99 -17.66
CA GLY A 119 -4.03 -15.63 -19.04
C GLY A 119 -4.44 -14.20 -19.38
N LEU A 120 -5.67 -13.80 -19.01
CA LEU A 120 -6.12 -12.42 -19.23
C LEU A 120 -5.29 -11.38 -18.44
N ILE A 121 -4.91 -11.68 -17.19
CA ILE A 121 -4.04 -10.81 -16.40
C ILE A 121 -2.68 -10.64 -17.07
N GLU A 122 -2.08 -11.73 -17.57
CA GLU A 122 -0.79 -11.70 -18.25
C GLU A 122 -0.84 -10.88 -19.55
N GLU A 123 -1.91 -11.02 -20.33
CA GLU A 123 -2.15 -10.21 -21.53
C GLU A 123 -2.29 -8.71 -21.20
N LEU A 124 -3.06 -8.39 -20.16
CA LEU A 124 -3.24 -7.01 -19.68
C LEU A 124 -1.92 -6.42 -19.16
N ILE A 125 -1.10 -7.18 -18.44
CA ILE A 125 0.25 -6.76 -18.01
C ILE A 125 1.12 -6.44 -19.24
N ALA A 126 1.15 -7.33 -20.23
CA ALA A 126 1.90 -7.12 -21.47
C ALA A 126 1.43 -5.86 -22.20
N ARG A 127 0.12 -5.63 -22.26
CA ARG A 127 -0.48 -4.42 -22.85
C ARG A 127 -0.08 -3.16 -22.09
N LYS A 128 -0.12 -3.17 -20.75
CA LYS A 128 0.31 -2.04 -19.91
C LYS A 128 1.75 -1.68 -20.25
N ASN A 129 2.65 -2.67 -20.26
CA ASN A 129 4.06 -2.46 -20.55
C ASN A 129 4.32 -1.94 -21.97
N ARG A 130 3.47 -2.32 -22.94
CA ARG A 130 3.64 -1.92 -24.33
C ARG A 130 3.12 -0.51 -24.64
N TYR A 131 1.99 -0.10 -24.06
CA TYR A 131 1.29 1.13 -24.45
C TYR A 131 1.21 2.17 -23.33
N PHE A 132 1.46 1.78 -22.08
CA PHE A 132 1.28 2.61 -20.89
C PHE A 132 2.52 2.51 -19.95
N SER A 133 3.71 2.27 -20.50
CA SER A 133 4.96 2.10 -19.73
C SER A 133 5.29 3.30 -18.85
N GLU A 134 5.08 4.49 -19.38
CA GLU A 134 5.43 5.78 -18.74
C GLU A 134 4.56 6.07 -17.52
N ASN A 135 3.34 5.53 -17.48
CA ASN A 135 2.45 5.73 -16.35
C ASN A 135 2.82 4.75 -15.22
N ARG A 136 3.42 5.30 -14.16
CA ARG A 136 3.86 4.56 -12.97
C ARG A 136 2.92 4.72 -11.78
N ARG A 137 1.74 5.33 -11.97
CA ARG A 137 0.75 5.56 -10.91
C ARG A 137 0.05 4.25 -10.58
N MET A 138 -0.08 3.94 -9.29
CA MET A 138 -0.90 2.80 -8.85
C MET A 138 -2.37 3.22 -8.78
N ILE A 139 -3.26 2.31 -9.16
CA ILE A 139 -4.70 2.49 -8.99
C ILE A 139 -5.07 2.00 -7.59
N VAL A 140 -5.62 2.90 -6.78
CA VAL A 140 -6.01 2.64 -5.40
C VAL A 140 -7.42 2.07 -5.34
N ASP A 141 -8.35 2.67 -6.09
CA ASP A 141 -9.75 2.27 -6.10
C ASP A 141 -10.46 2.82 -7.35
N PHE A 142 -11.60 2.23 -7.71
CA PHE A 142 -12.48 2.77 -8.75
C PHE A 142 -13.96 2.65 -8.39
N GLU A 143 -14.78 3.53 -8.94
CA GLU A 143 -16.23 3.45 -8.84
C GLU A 143 -16.86 3.48 -10.23
N LEU A 144 -17.70 2.47 -10.51
CA LEU A 144 -18.52 2.37 -11.71
C LEU A 144 -19.97 2.73 -11.38
N LYS A 145 -20.49 3.80 -11.99
CA LYS A 145 -21.89 4.24 -11.86
C LYS A 145 -22.58 4.27 -13.23
N GLU A 146 -23.82 3.81 -13.30
CA GLU A 146 -24.64 3.90 -14.51
C GLU A 146 -25.20 5.32 -14.66
N LEU A 147 -25.12 5.85 -15.88
CA LEU A 147 -25.62 7.17 -16.25
C LEU A 147 -26.45 7.05 -17.53
N GLY A 148 -27.68 6.52 -17.41
CA GLY A 148 -28.53 6.25 -18.56
C GLY A 148 -28.04 5.01 -19.32
N ASN A 149 -27.65 5.18 -20.59
CA ASN A 149 -27.11 4.10 -21.43
C ASN A 149 -25.58 3.98 -21.38
N ASP A 150 -24.93 4.76 -20.52
CA ASP A 150 -23.48 4.87 -20.46
C ASP A 150 -22.99 4.71 -19.02
N TYR A 151 -21.69 4.54 -18.85
CA TYR A 151 -21.04 4.39 -17.55
C TYR A 151 -20.22 5.63 -17.20
N HIS A 152 -20.20 5.96 -15.92
CA HIS A 152 -19.26 6.89 -15.35
C HIS A 152 -18.25 6.14 -14.47
N ILE A 153 -16.98 6.24 -14.83
CA ILE A 153 -15.87 5.66 -14.09
C ILE A 153 -15.16 6.77 -13.33
N SER A 154 -15.05 6.61 -12.02
CA SER A 154 -14.17 7.42 -11.16
C SER A 154 -12.99 6.56 -10.71
N VAL A 155 -11.78 7.08 -10.80
CA VAL A 155 -10.55 6.35 -10.42
C VAL A 155 -9.74 7.18 -9.42
N ALA A 156 -9.35 6.54 -8.33
CA ALA A 156 -8.37 7.05 -7.39
C ALA A 156 -7.02 6.37 -7.65
N SER A 157 -5.96 7.16 -7.66
CA SER A 157 -4.61 6.69 -7.96
C SER A 157 -3.58 7.55 -7.25
N THR A 158 -2.40 6.98 -7.04
CA THR A 158 -1.24 7.69 -6.50
C THR A 158 -0.80 8.80 -7.47
N LEU A 159 -0.13 9.86 -7.01
CA LEU A 159 0.40 10.92 -7.89
C LEU A 159 1.86 10.68 -8.30
N SER A 160 2.61 9.99 -7.46
CA SER A 160 3.93 9.43 -7.77
C SER A 160 3.85 7.90 -7.72
N PRO A 161 4.75 7.17 -8.37
CA PRO A 161 4.98 5.77 -8.00
C PRO A 161 5.34 5.74 -6.52
N GLU A 162 4.44 5.25 -5.67
CA GLU A 162 4.73 5.06 -4.24
C GLU A 162 5.74 3.92 -4.02
N PHE A 163 6.16 3.23 -5.08
CA PHE A 163 7.45 2.56 -5.09
C PHE A 163 8.54 3.62 -5.26
N SER A 164 8.84 4.39 -4.22
CA SER A 164 10.21 4.85 -4.11
C SER A 164 11.03 3.58 -3.88
N GLU A 165 12.05 3.35 -4.69
CA GLU A 165 13.00 2.25 -4.44
C GLU A 165 13.55 2.30 -3.00
N SER A 166 13.52 3.49 -2.39
CA SER A 166 13.93 3.76 -1.00
C SER A 166 13.02 3.18 0.09
N GLU A 167 11.78 2.79 -0.18
CA GLU A 167 10.94 2.08 0.82
C GLU A 167 11.30 0.58 0.94
N PHE A 168 12.22 0.08 0.10
CA PHE A 168 12.60 -1.33 0.04
C PHE A 168 14.08 -1.60 0.30
N ASP A 169 14.85 -0.59 0.74
CA ASP A 169 16.30 -0.68 0.85
C ASP A 169 16.81 -1.44 2.09
N PHE A 170 15.95 -1.70 3.07
CA PHE A 170 16.34 -2.46 4.25
C PHE A 170 16.57 -3.95 3.94
N LYS A 171 17.69 -4.45 4.46
CA LYS A 171 18.10 -5.86 4.44
C LYS A 171 18.37 -6.33 5.87
N VAL A 172 18.16 -7.61 6.09
CA VAL A 172 18.63 -8.27 7.32
C VAL A 172 20.14 -8.04 7.41
N GLY A 173 20.60 -7.59 8.59
CA GLY A 173 21.97 -7.19 8.86
C GLY A 173 22.26 -5.70 8.72
N ASP A 174 21.36 -4.90 8.13
CA ASP A 174 21.54 -3.45 8.09
C ASP A 174 21.45 -2.86 9.50
N SER A 175 22.31 -1.88 9.80
CA SER A 175 22.17 -1.06 11.00
C SER A 175 21.22 0.09 10.74
N VAL A 176 20.34 0.34 11.71
CA VAL A 176 19.35 1.42 11.65
C VAL A 176 19.36 2.29 12.90
N ILE A 177 18.92 3.53 12.75
CA ILE A 177 18.65 4.48 13.83
C ILE A 177 17.18 4.88 13.82
N VAL A 178 16.58 4.92 15.00
CA VAL A 178 15.21 5.36 15.22
C VAL A 178 15.12 6.89 15.08
N LYS A 179 14.16 7.37 14.29
CA LYS A 179 13.94 8.81 14.06
C LYS A 179 13.51 9.50 15.36
N GLN A 180 13.82 10.78 15.46
CA GLN A 180 13.44 11.59 16.63
C GLN A 180 11.92 11.66 16.80
N GLY A 181 11.44 11.53 18.04
CA GLY A 181 10.02 11.60 18.39
C GLY A 181 9.22 10.33 18.09
N VAL A 182 9.88 9.24 17.69
CA VAL A 182 9.27 7.91 17.64
C VAL A 182 9.13 7.39 19.06
N LEU A 183 7.93 6.92 19.38
CA LEU A 183 7.62 6.36 20.69
C LEU A 183 7.65 4.83 20.62
N ASP A 184 8.16 4.22 21.67
CA ASP A 184 8.04 2.80 21.95
C ASP A 184 6.56 2.38 21.91
N PRO A 185 6.20 1.34 21.13
CA PRO A 185 4.83 0.87 21.01
C PRO A 185 4.23 0.32 22.32
N ASP A 186 5.06 -0.18 23.23
CA ASP A 186 4.62 -0.84 24.46
C ASP A 186 4.38 0.18 25.58
N PHE A 187 5.34 1.08 25.83
CA PHE A 187 5.27 2.03 26.96
C PHE A 187 5.11 3.49 26.56
N GLY A 188 5.20 3.83 25.27
CA GLY A 188 5.10 5.21 24.79
C GLY A 188 6.30 6.09 25.15
N THR A 189 7.43 5.48 25.50
CA THR A 189 8.69 6.19 25.81
C THR A 189 9.36 6.67 24.52
N ASP A 190 9.96 7.87 24.52
CA ASP A 190 10.73 8.35 23.35
C ASP A 190 12.00 7.52 23.17
N ILE A 191 12.08 6.82 22.05
CA ILE A 191 13.21 5.95 21.65
C ILE A 191 13.99 6.57 20.48
N GLY A 192 13.77 7.85 20.19
CA GLY A 192 14.49 8.59 19.17
C GLY A 192 16.01 8.53 19.39
N GLY A 193 16.74 8.09 18.35
CA GLY A 193 18.19 7.94 18.38
C GLY A 193 18.70 6.58 18.86
N TRP A 194 17.81 5.66 19.27
CA TRP A 194 18.18 4.26 19.53
C TRP A 194 18.65 3.60 18.23
N GLN A 195 19.63 2.71 18.31
CA GLN A 195 20.17 2.02 17.14
C GLN A 195 20.24 0.51 17.35
N GLY A 196 20.14 -0.21 16.25
CA GLY A 196 20.23 -1.66 16.26
C GLY A 196 20.46 -2.23 14.87
N ARG A 197 20.45 -3.57 14.79
CA ARG A 197 20.57 -4.33 13.55
C ARG A 197 19.25 -5.00 13.21
N ILE A 198 18.88 -4.95 11.94
CA ILE A 198 17.67 -5.62 11.46
C ILE A 198 17.89 -7.13 11.46
N VAL A 199 17.06 -7.86 12.20
CA VAL A 199 17.08 -9.33 12.26
C VAL A 199 15.93 -9.96 11.50
N THR A 200 14.79 -9.28 11.41
CA THR A 200 13.62 -9.76 10.67
C THR A 200 12.99 -8.63 9.86
N ILE A 201 12.43 -8.97 8.71
CA ILE A 201 11.66 -8.04 7.88
C ILE A 201 10.34 -8.73 7.53
N GLU A 202 9.27 -8.32 8.19
CA GLU A 202 7.93 -8.82 7.94
C GLU A 202 7.26 -7.97 6.86
N ARG A 203 7.25 -8.52 5.64
CA ARG A 203 6.66 -7.88 4.46
C ARG A 203 5.23 -8.34 4.29
N GLN A 204 4.27 -7.60 4.85
CA GLN A 204 2.88 -7.81 4.47
C GLN A 204 2.70 -7.36 3.02
N SER A 205 2.58 -8.33 2.11
CA SER A 205 2.53 -7.97 0.68
C SER A 205 1.16 -7.40 0.31
N ASN A 206 1.19 -6.17 -0.20
CA ASN A 206 0.10 -5.30 -0.63
C ASN A 206 -0.67 -5.81 -1.86
N LEU A 207 -1.11 -7.05 -1.87
CA LEU A 207 -2.18 -7.43 -2.78
C LEU A 207 -3.42 -7.76 -1.97
N ILE A 208 -4.27 -6.76 -1.84
CA ILE A 208 -5.64 -6.72 -2.38
C ILE A 208 -6.37 -5.60 -1.62
N GLY A 209 -6.61 -4.48 -2.32
CA GLY A 209 -7.48 -3.39 -1.88
C GLY A 209 -8.98 -3.73 -1.98
N ILE A 210 -9.33 -5.00 -1.82
CA ILE A 210 -10.70 -5.47 -1.74
C ILE A 210 -10.76 -6.31 -0.47
N VAL A 211 -11.24 -5.69 0.62
CA VAL A 211 -11.60 -6.35 1.88
C VAL A 211 -10.41 -6.95 2.65
N THR A 212 -9.63 -6.09 3.31
CA THR A 212 -9.43 -6.02 4.77
C THR A 212 -8.27 -5.05 5.00
N ILE A 213 -8.57 -3.85 5.50
CA ILE A 213 -7.59 -2.80 5.80
C ILE A 213 -7.23 -2.99 7.27
N GLU A 214 -6.11 -3.65 7.54
CA GLU A 214 -5.32 -3.38 8.74
C GLU A 214 -4.11 -2.55 8.30
N ARG A 215 -3.65 -1.64 9.16
CA ARG A 215 -2.56 -0.69 8.87
C ARG A 215 -1.30 -1.46 8.43
N GLN A 216 -0.92 -1.38 7.15
CA GLN A 216 0.20 -2.15 6.62
C GLN A 216 1.50 -1.32 6.68
N SER A 217 2.15 -1.32 7.84
CA SER A 217 3.56 -0.96 7.95
C SER A 217 4.39 -2.22 7.70
N ASN A 218 5.46 -2.13 6.89
CA ASN A 218 6.50 -3.18 6.95
C ASN A 218 7.09 -3.12 8.35
N HIS A 219 6.89 -4.17 9.14
CA HIS A 219 7.48 -4.26 10.46
C HIS A 219 8.89 -4.86 10.30
N ILE A 220 9.86 -4.23 10.95
CA ILE A 220 11.23 -4.71 11.04
C ILE A 220 11.51 -5.07 12.48
N GLY A 221 11.99 -6.29 12.72
CA GLY A 221 12.55 -6.66 14.01
C GLY A 221 13.98 -6.16 14.08
N ILE A 222 14.29 -5.41 15.13
CA ILE A 222 15.58 -4.79 15.37
C ILE A 222 16.11 -5.34 16.69
N GLU A 223 17.30 -5.91 16.69
CA GLU A 223 18.07 -6.15 17.92
C GLU A 223 18.91 -4.92 18.24
N TRP A 224 18.83 -4.44 19.48
CA TRP A 224 19.50 -3.22 19.89
C TRP A 224 21.02 -3.40 19.96
N ASP A 225 21.76 -2.36 19.55
CA ASP A 225 23.21 -2.37 19.68
C ASP A 225 23.65 -2.19 21.15
N SER A 226 24.89 -2.58 21.46
CA SER A 226 25.46 -2.56 22.81
C SER A 226 25.46 -1.18 23.45
N ILE A 227 25.52 -0.11 22.65
CA ILE A 227 25.43 1.28 23.12
C ILE A 227 24.00 1.59 23.52
N THR A 228 23.02 1.18 22.73
CA THR A 228 21.60 1.35 23.04
C THR A 228 21.26 0.58 24.29
N LEU A 229 21.60 -0.71 24.36
CA LEU A 229 21.40 -1.57 25.54
C LEU A 229 21.98 -0.97 26.83
N LYS A 230 23.21 -0.44 26.78
CA LYS A 230 23.84 0.25 27.93
C LYS A 230 23.06 1.47 28.42
N ASN A 231 22.35 2.14 27.52
CA ASN A 231 21.64 3.39 27.79
C ASN A 231 20.14 3.17 28.05
N ILE A 232 19.62 1.95 27.89
CA ILE A 232 18.25 1.62 28.29
C ILE A 232 18.16 1.87 29.80
N PRO A 233 17.21 2.69 30.27
CA PRO A 233 17.02 2.89 31.70
C PRO A 233 16.69 1.57 32.40
N SER A 234 17.32 1.29 33.55
CA SER A 234 17.07 0.04 34.29
C SER A 234 15.58 -0.16 34.62
N SER A 235 14.85 0.94 34.86
CA SER A 235 13.39 0.88 35.10
C SER A 235 12.60 0.32 33.91
N VAL A 236 13.07 0.51 32.67
CA VAL A 236 12.44 -0.06 31.48
C VAL A 236 12.73 -1.56 31.42
N ILE A 237 13.98 -1.96 31.70
CA ILE A 237 14.39 -3.38 31.74
C ILE A 237 13.59 -4.13 32.82
N ASP A 238 13.51 -3.57 34.03
CA ASP A 238 12.73 -4.14 35.13
C ASP A 238 11.25 -4.31 34.75
N GLN A 239 10.68 -3.34 34.02
CA GLN A 239 9.30 -3.41 33.56
C GLN A 239 9.12 -4.49 32.47
N CYS A 240 10.04 -4.58 31.51
CA CYS A 240 10.03 -5.65 30.51
C CYS A 240 10.07 -7.04 31.15
N GLU A 241 10.91 -7.26 32.16
CA GLU A 241 10.99 -8.54 32.89
C GLU A 241 9.66 -8.86 33.60
N VAL A 242 9.04 -7.87 34.25
CA VAL A 242 7.73 -8.04 34.91
C VAL A 242 6.61 -8.36 33.91
N GLU A 243 6.66 -7.75 32.73
CA GLU A 243 5.65 -7.93 31.67
C GLU A 243 5.98 -9.09 30.70
N ASN A 244 7.09 -9.80 30.92
CA ASN A 244 7.60 -10.87 30.07
C ASN A 244 7.76 -10.40 28.60
N LEU A 245 8.32 -9.21 28.45
CA LEU A 245 8.69 -8.58 27.18
C LEU A 245 10.21 -8.65 27.01
N ASP A 246 10.64 -8.77 25.75
CA ASP A 246 12.06 -8.82 25.41
C ASP A 246 12.61 -7.40 25.26
N TRP A 247 13.48 -6.97 26.17
CA TRP A 247 14.12 -5.65 26.13
C TRP A 247 15.32 -5.60 25.17
N THR A 248 15.75 -6.72 24.59
CA THR A 248 16.91 -6.79 23.69
C THR A 248 16.54 -6.48 22.23
N GLN A 249 15.26 -6.57 21.88
CA GLN A 249 14.77 -6.35 20.52
C GLN A 249 13.43 -5.61 20.50
N MET A 250 13.09 -5.04 19.35
CA MET A 250 11.81 -4.37 19.14
C MET A 250 11.37 -4.46 17.68
N CYS A 251 10.06 -4.57 17.48
CA CYS A 251 9.45 -4.49 16.16
C CYS A 251 8.96 -3.06 15.89
N LEU A 252 9.54 -2.39 14.90
CA LEU A 252 9.18 -1.02 14.50
C LEU A 252 8.69 -0.96 13.05
N SER A 253 7.96 0.10 12.71
CA SER A 253 7.65 0.40 11.31
C SER A 253 8.93 0.80 10.58
N SER A 254 9.11 0.30 9.35
CA SER A 254 10.20 0.75 8.46
C SER A 254 10.22 2.27 8.22
N THR A 255 9.09 2.97 8.43
CA THR A 255 9.00 4.43 8.34
C THR A 255 9.64 5.16 9.50
N ASP A 256 9.85 4.49 10.62
CA ASP A 256 10.27 5.08 11.90
C ASP A 256 11.79 5.06 12.07
N VAL A 257 12.51 4.48 11.10
CA VAL A 257 13.95 4.32 11.14
C VAL A 257 14.65 4.83 9.88
N GLU A 258 15.96 5.00 9.96
CA GLU A 258 16.85 5.33 8.84
C GLU A 258 18.11 4.44 8.90
N LEU A 259 18.74 4.18 7.75
CA LEU A 259 20.01 3.46 7.70
C LEU A 259 21.11 4.24 8.42
N THR A 260 21.98 3.53 9.13
CA THR A 260 23.14 4.09 9.82
C THR A 260 24.33 3.15 9.75
N GLN A 261 25.50 3.61 10.20
CA GLN A 261 26.67 2.76 10.32
C GLN A 261 26.61 1.97 11.65
N PRO A 262 27.04 0.69 11.66
CA PRO A 262 27.17 -0.07 12.89
C PRO A 262 28.18 0.61 13.82
N ARG A 263 27.90 0.56 15.13
CA ARG A 263 28.75 1.18 16.16
C ARG A 263 29.52 0.16 16.99
N ASP A 264 29.25 -1.12 16.78
CA ASP A 264 29.74 -2.25 17.57
C ASP A 264 29.63 -3.59 16.80
N THR A 265 30.02 -4.67 17.45
CA THR A 265 29.95 -6.06 16.98
C THR A 265 28.88 -6.88 17.71
N GLU A 266 28.57 -8.08 17.21
CA GLU A 266 27.66 -9.00 17.90
C GLU A 266 28.25 -9.51 19.23
N GLU A 267 29.58 -9.65 19.30
CA GLU A 267 30.27 -10.00 20.54
C GLU A 267 30.14 -8.90 21.60
N ASP A 268 30.20 -7.63 21.19
CA ASP A 268 29.97 -6.50 22.11
C ASP A 268 28.54 -6.52 22.66
N VAL A 269 27.55 -6.83 21.81
CA VAL A 269 26.13 -6.95 22.22
C VAL A 269 25.97 -8.07 23.24
N ALA A 270 26.47 -9.27 22.94
CA ALA A 270 26.36 -10.41 23.84
C ALA A 270 26.99 -10.15 25.22
N ALA A 271 28.16 -9.50 25.26
CA ALA A 271 28.82 -9.15 26.52
C ALA A 271 27.99 -8.17 27.37
N ILE A 272 27.25 -7.25 26.74
CA ILE A 272 26.39 -6.29 27.45
C ILE A 272 25.10 -6.94 27.93
N ILE A 273 24.51 -7.83 27.14
CA ILE A 273 23.34 -8.60 27.58
C ILE A 273 23.69 -9.43 28.82
N GLU A 274 24.79 -10.19 28.79
CA GLU A 274 25.24 -11.00 29.94
C GLU A 274 25.50 -10.12 31.19
N GLN A 275 26.09 -8.94 30.99
CA GLN A 275 26.32 -7.99 32.08
C GLN A 275 25.00 -7.49 32.69
N ILE A 276 24.01 -7.14 31.87
CA ILE A 276 22.70 -6.68 32.33
C ILE A 276 21.96 -7.80 33.06
N GLU A 277 21.89 -9.00 32.47
CA GLU A 277 21.27 -10.18 33.08
C GLU A 277 21.89 -10.52 34.44
N SER A 278 23.23 -10.48 34.55
CA SER A 278 23.92 -10.71 35.82
C SER A 278 23.55 -9.66 36.88
N ASN A 279 23.26 -8.41 36.49
CA ASN A 279 22.84 -7.37 37.43
C ASN A 279 21.40 -7.57 37.91
N ILE A 280 20.51 -8.04 37.03
CA ILE A 280 19.12 -8.36 37.36
C ILE A 280 19.09 -9.51 38.38
N VAL A 281 19.81 -10.60 38.12
CA VAL A 281 19.88 -11.78 39.02
C VAL A 281 20.50 -11.42 40.37
N GLY A 282 21.45 -10.47 40.40
CA GLY A 282 22.07 -10.00 41.64
C GLY A 282 21.20 -9.06 42.48
N ALA A 283 20.09 -8.53 41.93
CA ALA A 283 19.19 -7.59 42.59
C ALA A 283 17.93 -8.23 43.21
N ILE A 284 17.68 -9.51 42.90
CA ILE A 284 16.58 -10.35 43.45
C ILE A 284 17.06 -11.10 44.70
#